data_AF-A0A091AL09-F1
#
_entry.id   AF-A0A091AL09-F1
#
_cell.length_a   1.000
_cell.length_b   1.000
_cell.length_c   1.000
_cell.angle_alpha   90.00
_cell.angle_beta   90.00
_cell.angle_gamma   90.00
#
_symmetry.space_group_name_H-M   'P 1'
#
loop_
_entity.id
_entity.type
_entity.pdbx_description
1 polymer ?
#
loop_
_entity_poly.entity_id
_entity_poly.type
_entity_poly.pdbx_seq_one_letter_code
_entity_poly.pdbx_strand_id
1 'polypeptide(L)'
;METGMTEILFDENIDWDARVLCSDESCIGTIGADGKCRECGKPYEGALPEGHGQETINVAAAEETKTIATQDADPDDNWDKRVLCIDGACIGVIGPDGKCKECGKPLK
;
A
#
# COMPACT_ATOMS: atom_id res chain seq x y z
N MET A 1 -8.26 11.14 26.09
CA MET A 1 -8.89 10.89 24.78
C MET A 1 -8.09 11.72 23.79
N GLU A 2 -6.94 11.21 23.34
CA GLU A 2 -6.23 11.82 22.23
C GLU A 2 -5.80 10.67 21.31
N THR A 3 -6.33 10.73 20.10
CA THR A 3 -6.15 9.81 19.00
C THR A 3 -4.70 9.82 18.56
N GLY A 4 -3.94 8.77 18.91
CA GLY A 4 -2.65 8.47 18.29
C GLY A 4 -2.89 7.99 16.87
N MET A 5 -3.17 8.97 16.01
CA MET A 5 -3.22 8.84 14.56
C MET A 5 -1.98 8.07 14.14
N THR A 6 -2.15 7.03 13.34
CA THR A 6 -1.06 6.39 12.60
C THR A 6 -0.16 7.49 12.06
N GLU A 7 1.01 7.68 12.66
CA GLU A 7 2.02 8.57 12.11
C GLU A 7 2.53 7.85 10.87
N ILE A 8 1.79 8.04 9.78
CA ILE A 8 2.32 7.97 8.43
C ILE A 8 3.60 8.78 8.54
N LEU A 9 4.75 8.13 8.39
CA LEU A 9 6.01 8.83 8.20
C LEU A 9 5.85 9.63 6.91
N PHE A 10 5.24 10.81 7.01
CA PHE A 10 5.31 11.87 6.04
C PHE A 10 6.76 12.31 6.11
N ASP A 11 7.63 11.55 5.45
CA ASP A 11 8.93 12.06 5.09
C ASP A 11 8.61 13.25 4.16
N GLU A 12 8.57 14.45 4.74
CA GLU A 12 8.24 15.70 4.06
C GLU A 12 9.23 15.97 2.91
N ASN A 13 10.34 15.22 2.87
CA ASN A 13 11.36 15.22 1.84
C ASN A 13 11.13 14.22 0.70
N ILE A 14 10.09 13.37 0.77
CA ILE A 14 9.67 12.59 -0.40
C ILE A 14 8.78 13.48 -1.25
N ASP A 15 9.37 14.01 -2.31
CA ASP A 15 8.65 14.72 -3.37
C ASP A 15 7.82 13.71 -4.18
N TRP A 16 6.61 13.42 -3.68
CA TRP A 16 5.65 12.54 -4.36
C TRP A 16 5.19 13.14 -5.70
N ASP A 17 5.22 14.47 -5.82
CA ASP A 17 4.89 15.23 -7.03
C ASP A 17 5.95 15.06 -8.14
N ALA A 18 7.20 14.76 -7.78
CA ALA A 18 8.26 14.49 -8.75
C ALA A 18 8.11 13.13 -9.47
N ARG A 19 7.20 12.24 -9.03
CA ARG A 19 7.00 10.93 -9.67
C ARG A 19 6.07 11.05 -10.86
N VAL A 20 6.56 10.60 -12.02
CA VAL A 20 5.79 10.60 -13.27
C VAL A 20 5.44 9.17 -13.64
N LEU A 21 4.15 8.91 -13.89
CA LEU A 21 3.68 7.61 -14.37
C LEU A 21 3.99 7.42 -15.86
N CYS A 22 4.10 6.16 -16.27
CA CYS A 22 4.24 5.81 -17.68
C CYS A 22 3.07 6.37 -18.51
N SER A 23 3.35 6.86 -19.72
CA SER A 23 2.32 7.33 -20.66
C SER A 23 1.40 6.21 -21.18
N ASP A 24 1.70 4.96 -20.86
CA ASP A 24 0.91 3.79 -21.26
C ASP A 24 -0.01 3.41 -20.10
N GLU A 25 -1.33 3.54 -20.30
CA GLU A 25 -2.35 3.24 -19.29
C GLU A 25 -2.37 1.75 -18.88
N SER A 26 -1.78 0.86 -19.69
CA SER A 26 -1.63 -0.56 -19.35
C SER A 26 -0.38 -0.84 -18.51
N CYS A 27 0.52 0.14 -18.36
CA CYS A 27 1.79 -0.01 -17.68
C CYS A 27 1.76 0.70 -16.32
N ILE A 28 1.96 -0.06 -15.23
CA ILE A 28 1.98 0.46 -13.86
C ILE A 28 3.30 1.16 -13.47
N GLY A 29 4.24 1.28 -14.41
CA GLY A 29 5.60 1.78 -14.14
C GLY A 29 5.70 3.31 -14.01
N THR A 30 6.80 3.77 -13.42
CA THR A 30 7.20 5.18 -13.36
C THR A 30 8.33 5.50 -14.33
N ILE A 31 8.45 6.77 -14.69
CA ILE A 31 9.55 7.27 -15.52
C ILE A 31 10.79 7.44 -14.65
N GLY A 32 11.94 7.01 -15.18
CA GLY A 32 13.24 7.20 -14.57
C GLY A 32 13.90 8.52 -14.97
N ALA A 33 15.03 8.84 -14.32
CA ALA A 33 15.85 10.00 -14.65
C ALA A 33 16.34 10.01 -16.13
N ASP A 34 16.36 8.85 -16.77
CA ASP A 34 16.72 8.65 -18.17
C ASP A 34 15.59 8.97 -19.16
N GLY A 35 14.43 9.37 -18.65
CA GLY A 35 13.25 9.69 -19.46
C GLY A 35 12.59 8.44 -20.07
N LYS A 36 12.82 7.25 -19.50
CA LYS A 36 12.17 6.01 -19.93
C LYS A 36 11.40 5.38 -18.79
N CYS A 37 10.36 4.62 -19.10
CA CYS A 37 9.65 3.84 -18.11
C CYS A 37 10.55 2.71 -17.56
N ARG A 38 10.63 2.56 -16.23
CA ARG A 38 11.44 1.52 -15.57
C ARG A 38 10.91 0.09 -15.79
N GLU A 39 9.63 -0.07 -16.13
CA GLU A 39 9.00 -1.38 -16.35
C GLU A 39 9.00 -1.79 -17.83
N CYS A 40 8.50 -0.93 -18.72
CA CYS A 40 8.35 -1.26 -20.13
C CYS A 40 9.44 -0.70 -21.05
N GLY A 41 10.32 0.18 -20.54
CA GLY A 41 11.44 0.77 -21.30
C GLY A 41 11.04 1.79 -22.36
N LYS A 42 9.74 2.07 -22.54
CA LYS A 42 9.25 3.05 -23.52
C LYS A 42 9.76 4.46 -23.15
N PRO A 43 10.18 5.27 -24.14
CA PRO A 43 10.53 6.66 -23.89
C PRO A 43 9.28 7.45 -23.48
N TYR A 44 9.47 8.39 -22.55
CA TYR A 44 8.44 9.35 -22.17
C TYR A 44 8.54 10.60 -23.05
N GLU A 45 7.44 10.96 -23.70
CA GLU A 45 7.39 12.11 -24.63
C GLU A 45 6.90 13.41 -23.95
N GLY A 46 6.47 13.34 -22.68
CA GLY A 46 5.98 14.48 -21.92
C GLY A 46 7.08 15.29 -21.24
N ALA A 47 6.70 16.44 -20.68
CA ALA A 47 7.58 17.23 -19.83
C ALA A 47 7.74 16.55 -18.45
N LEU A 48 8.98 16.40 -18.00
CA LEU A 48 9.30 15.91 -16.66
C LEU A 48 9.42 17.10 -15.69
N PRO A 49 8.91 16.98 -14.45
CA PRO A 49 9.03 18.03 -13.45
C PRO A 49 10.50 18.25 -13.04
N GLU A 50 10.81 19.44 -12.55
CA GLU A 50 12.13 19.74 -11.98
C GLU A 50 12.40 18.81 -10.78
N GLY A 51 13.57 18.18 -10.76
CA GLY A 51 13.95 17.20 -9.73
C GLY A 51 13.50 15.75 -9.99
N HIS A 52 12.86 15.47 -11.14
CA HIS A 52 12.52 14.11 -11.53
C HIS A 52 13.74 13.18 -11.59
N GLY A 53 13.64 12.03 -10.92
CA GLY A 53 14.69 11.01 -10.92
C GLY A 53 15.86 11.24 -9.96
N GLN A 54 15.77 12.24 -9.07
CA GLN A 54 16.69 12.36 -7.94
C GLN A 54 16.29 11.37 -6.85
N GLU A 55 16.97 10.21 -6.78
CA GLU A 55 16.80 9.26 -5.69
C GLU A 55 17.38 9.85 -4.39
N THR A 56 16.52 10.43 -3.55
CA THR A 56 16.85 10.75 -2.16
C THR A 56 16.88 9.45 -1.35
N ILE A 57 17.98 8.70 -1.46
CA ILE A 57 18.21 7.55 -0.57
C ILE A 57 18.55 8.10 0.82
N ASN A 58 17.55 8.19 1.69
CA ASN A 58 17.77 8.50 3.10
C ASN A 58 18.24 7.21 3.80
N VAL A 59 19.55 6.96 3.78
CA VAL A 59 20.16 5.88 4.59
C VAL A 59 20.21 6.34 6.04
N ALA A 60 19.10 6.24 6.76
CA ALA A 60 19.09 6.34 8.21
C ALA A 60 19.18 4.93 8.81
N ALA A 61 20.40 4.42 8.88
CA ALA A 61 20.76 3.33 9.78
C ALA A 61 20.82 3.87 11.22
N ALA A 62 19.96 3.39 12.11
CA ALA A 62 20.25 3.28 13.53
C ALA A 62 19.24 2.34 14.20
N GLU A 63 19.78 1.31 14.83
CA GLU A 63 19.08 0.28 15.59
C GLU A 63 18.35 0.89 16.80
N GLU A 64 17.11 0.47 17.03
CA GLU A 64 16.61 0.30 18.40
C GLU A 64 15.71 -0.94 18.46
N THR A 65 16.29 -2.03 18.94
CA THR A 65 15.55 -3.23 19.35
C THR A 65 14.74 -2.88 20.59
N LYS A 66 13.52 -2.41 20.40
CA LYS A 66 12.55 -2.24 21.49
C LYS A 66 11.53 -3.36 21.43
N THR A 67 11.77 -4.36 22.27
CA THR A 67 10.92 -5.51 22.58
C THR A 67 9.44 -5.14 22.60
N ILE A 68 8.69 -5.57 21.59
CA ILE A 68 7.24 -5.43 21.57
C ILE A 68 6.66 -6.52 22.47
N ALA A 69 6.18 -6.12 23.64
CA ALA A 69 5.37 -6.98 24.49
C ALA A 69 4.05 -7.27 23.78
N THR A 70 3.79 -8.55 23.56
CA THR A 70 2.58 -9.11 22.98
C THR A 70 1.38 -8.81 23.86
N GLN A 71 0.50 -7.91 23.41
CA GLN A 71 -0.84 -7.59 23.92
C GLN A 71 -1.38 -6.58 22.89
N ASP A 72 -2.31 -6.89 21.97
CA ASP A 72 -3.48 -7.74 22.06
C ASP A 72 -3.61 -8.60 20.80
N ALA A 73 -3.52 -9.93 20.96
CA ALA A 73 -4.03 -10.83 19.95
C ALA A 73 -5.55 -10.89 20.16
N ASP A 74 -6.31 -10.19 19.34
CA ASP A 74 -7.71 -10.56 19.15
C ASP A 74 -7.71 -12.06 18.77
N PRO A 75 -8.51 -12.93 19.41
CA PRO A 75 -8.56 -14.33 19.03
C PRO A 75 -9.03 -14.56 17.57
N ASP A 76 -9.52 -13.52 16.88
CA ASP A 76 -9.86 -13.45 15.45
C ASP A 76 -8.72 -12.87 14.57
N ASP A 77 -7.55 -12.56 15.13
CA ASP A 77 -6.36 -12.09 14.39
C ASP A 77 -5.56 -13.25 13.76
N ASN A 78 -6.20 -14.40 13.60
CA ASN A 78 -5.67 -15.43 12.73
C ASN A 78 -6.13 -15.12 11.30
N TRP A 79 -5.33 -14.31 10.59
CA TRP A 79 -5.56 -13.94 9.19
C TRP A 79 -5.86 -15.15 8.30
N ASP A 80 -5.30 -16.33 8.63
CA ASP A 80 -5.52 -17.58 7.90
C ASP A 80 -6.93 -18.18 8.10
N LYS A 81 -7.69 -17.74 9.10
CA LYS A 81 -9.08 -18.21 9.35
C LYS A 81 -10.14 -17.36 8.67
N ARG A 82 -9.79 -16.22 8.08
CA ARG A 82 -10.75 -15.33 7.42
C ARG A 82 -11.21 -15.95 6.10
N VAL A 83 -12.52 -16.07 5.93
CA VAL A 83 -13.13 -16.60 4.70
C VAL A 83 -13.84 -15.45 3.98
N LEU A 84 -13.51 -15.23 2.70
CA LEU A 84 -14.20 -14.24 1.87
C LEU A 84 -15.61 -14.68 1.52
N CYS A 85 -16.51 -13.71 1.32
CA CYS A 85 -17.87 -13.97 0.89
C CYS A 85 -17.92 -14.72 -0.46
N ILE A 86 -18.82 -15.69 -0.58
CA ILE A 86 -18.98 -16.52 -1.79
C ILE A 86 -19.55 -15.76 -3.00
N ASP A 87 -20.13 -14.58 -2.78
CA ASP A 87 -20.81 -13.80 -3.81
C ASP A 87 -19.86 -13.25 -4.90
N GLY A 88 -18.56 -13.18 -4.62
CA GLY A 88 -17.53 -12.70 -5.56
C GLY A 88 -17.57 -11.19 -5.84
N ALA A 89 -18.75 -10.56 -5.81
CA ALA A 89 -18.92 -9.11 -5.88
C ALA A 89 -18.88 -8.44 -4.48
N CYS A 90 -19.10 -9.21 -3.42
CA CYS A 90 -19.04 -8.73 -2.05
C CYS A 90 -17.62 -8.83 -1.49
N ILE A 91 -17.09 -7.71 -0.98
CA ILE A 91 -15.76 -7.62 -0.35
C ILE A 91 -15.70 -8.12 1.10
N GLY A 92 -16.84 -8.58 1.64
CA GLY A 92 -16.97 -8.96 3.05
C GLY A 92 -16.34 -10.30 3.40
N VAL A 93 -16.13 -10.51 4.71
CA VAL A 93 -15.70 -11.80 5.30
C VAL A 93 -16.87 -12.48 6.04
N ILE A 94 -16.79 -13.80 6.16
CA ILE A 94 -17.76 -14.60 6.91
C ILE A 94 -17.50 -14.47 8.41
N GLY A 95 -18.54 -14.10 9.15
CA GLY A 95 -18.54 -14.05 10.60
C GLY A 95 -18.69 -15.43 11.26
N PRO A 96 -18.51 -15.51 12.59
CA PRO A 96 -18.64 -16.75 13.34
C PRO A 96 -20.07 -17.34 13.30
N ASP A 97 -21.06 -16.55 12.93
CA ASP A 97 -22.45 -16.93 12.68
C ASP A 97 -22.68 -17.61 11.32
N GLY A 98 -21.62 -17.72 10.50
CA GLY A 98 -21.67 -18.35 9.19
C GLY A 98 -22.31 -17.49 8.10
N LYS A 99 -22.43 -16.17 8.34
CA LYS A 99 -22.95 -15.19 7.37
C LYS A 99 -21.91 -14.13 7.06
N CYS A 100 -22.00 -13.55 5.87
CA CYS A 100 -21.17 -12.41 5.51
C CYS A 100 -21.53 -11.19 6.38
N LYS A 101 -20.52 -10.53 6.94
CA LYS A 101 -20.68 -9.33 7.78
C LYS A 101 -21.27 -8.13 7.00
N GLU A 102 -21.09 -8.10 5.68
CA GLU A 102 -21.55 -6.98 4.83
C GLU A 102 -22.93 -7.24 4.23
N CYS A 103 -23.11 -8.38 3.56
CA CYS A 103 -24.32 -8.66 2.78
C CYS A 103 -25.28 -9.64 3.46
N GLY A 104 -24.91 -10.22 4.61
CA GLY A 104 -25.73 -11.17 5.37
C GLY A 104 -25.93 -12.54 4.72
N LYS A 105 -25.35 -12.77 3.53
CA LYS A 105 -25.47 -14.06 2.81
C LYS A 105 -24.81 -15.18 3.60
N PRO A 106 -25.45 -16.36 3.74
CA PRO A 106 -24.83 -17.51 4.36
C PRO A 106 -23.67 -18.04 3.51
N LEU A 107 -22.72 -18.71 4.15
CA LEU A 107 -21.59 -19.38 3.47
C LEU A 107 -22.04 -20.60 2.62
N LYS A 108 -23.30 -21.05 2.74
CA LYS A 108 -23.87 -22.20 2.04
C LYS A 108 -25.27 -21.92 1.51
#